data_AF-A0A1C6UR74-F1
#
_entry.id   AF-A0A1C6UR74-F1
#
_cell.length_a   1.000
_cell.length_b   1.000
_cell.length_c   1.000
_cell.angle_alpha   90.00
_cell.angle_beta   90.00
_cell.angle_gamma   90.00
#
_symmetry.space_group_name_H-M   'P 1'
#
loop_
_entity.id
_entity.type
_entity.pdbx_description
1 polymer ?
#
loop_
_entity_poly.entity_id
_entity_poly.type
_entity_poly.pdbx_seq_one_letter_code
_entity_poly.pdbx_strand_id
1 'polypeptide(L)'
;MLPHGPVPDRLTKRSLVTVSHAIEQAALATAEDGPLVVFALFQRLPYFDRERRRYARIAARSAVTVVGMVGGAPPQLPAGVSGVTVDEQHELAREWTVLALTPRFGAVLVAHDLGEVAPDAVTLEAGRLFAGGWSFRRDEALHEVLRLRELFDDQLPAPVRSVVDETVSRVRDLPATPGEARAEAAVRLLAGRVGGARPAATASAETTDEPTRLLDEPAMARWTSADGVTASGVLPVALIGVRVDDPAGSPDRVIRRSVARETQAVLGALTATLGPADRAVRLDEREYLLVLPALTEEQAVGAAHRVHESLAGLARSYPFVTFAVHTVVAVTARRPLPVADVRHALRWAVREGVPVATVAAAPTGVTVDGR
;
A
#
# COMPACT_ATOMS: atom_id res chain seq x y z
N MET A 1 -25.05 14.62 -1.28
CA MET A 1 -24.42 15.53 -2.26
C MET A 1 -23.17 16.09 -1.57
N LEU A 2 -22.00 15.51 -1.80
CA LEU A 2 -20.77 15.90 -1.10
C LEU A 2 -20.38 17.34 -1.47
N PRO A 3 -20.03 18.21 -0.50
CA PRO A 3 -19.54 19.54 -0.81
C PRO A 3 -18.22 19.40 -1.58
N HIS A 4 -18.07 20.15 -2.67
CA HIS A 4 -16.86 20.19 -3.46
C HIS A 4 -15.75 20.87 -2.65
N GLY A 5 -15.05 20.08 -1.85
CA GLY A 5 -13.73 20.44 -1.32
C GLY A 5 -12.70 20.54 -2.45
N PRO A 6 -11.50 21.10 -2.18
CA PRO A 6 -10.40 21.07 -3.14
C PRO A 6 -10.18 19.64 -3.65
N VAL A 7 -9.81 19.51 -4.94
CA VAL A 7 -9.47 18.21 -5.54
C VAL A 7 -8.45 17.52 -4.63
N PRO A 8 -8.71 16.26 -4.19
CA PRO A 8 -7.81 15.59 -3.26
C PRO A 8 -6.41 15.46 -3.86
N ASP A 9 -5.40 15.85 -3.09
CA ASP A 9 -4.01 15.79 -3.52
C ASP A 9 -3.57 14.32 -3.63
N ARG A 10 -2.79 14.00 -4.66
CA ARG A 10 -2.07 12.72 -4.73
C ARG A 10 -0.87 12.77 -3.81
N LEU A 11 -0.88 11.93 -2.77
CA LEU A 11 0.11 11.90 -1.71
C LEU A 11 0.85 10.55 -1.68
N THR A 12 2.13 10.59 -1.35
CA THR A 12 2.92 9.37 -1.10
C THR A 12 2.77 8.92 0.35
N LYS A 13 2.95 7.61 0.62
CA LYS A 13 2.98 7.10 2.00
C LYS A 13 3.97 7.87 2.90
N ARG A 14 5.15 8.23 2.37
CA ARG A 14 6.16 8.99 3.13
C ARG A 14 5.63 10.36 3.56
N SER A 15 4.95 11.07 2.66
CA SER A 15 4.33 12.36 2.97
C SER A 15 3.26 12.20 4.06
N LEU A 16 2.40 11.19 3.93
CA LEU A 16 1.36 10.89 4.92
C LEU A 16 1.93 10.56 6.31
N VAL A 17 2.93 9.68 6.39
CA VAL A 17 3.61 9.35 7.66
C VAL A 17 4.19 10.60 8.30
N THR A 18 4.79 11.50 7.50
CA THR A 18 5.37 12.75 8.01
C THR A 18 4.30 13.65 8.62
N VAL A 19 3.17 13.85 7.94
CA VAL A 19 2.05 14.67 8.43
C VAL A 19 1.39 14.01 9.65
N SER A 20 1.12 12.70 9.59
CA SER A 20 0.58 11.91 10.70
C SER A 20 1.43 12.08 11.96
N HIS A 21 2.76 11.96 11.82
CA HIS A 21 3.68 12.18 12.91
C HIS A 21 3.63 13.63 13.42
N ALA A 22 3.50 14.63 12.55
CA ALA A 22 3.37 16.02 12.98
C ALA A 22 2.10 16.25 13.83
N ILE A 23 0.96 15.69 13.42
CA ILE A 23 -0.30 15.74 14.18
C ILE A 23 -0.15 15.04 15.52
N GLU A 24 0.42 13.84 15.55
CA GLU A 24 0.64 13.08 16.77
C GLU A 24 1.63 13.77 17.73
N GLN A 25 2.67 14.42 17.19
CA GLN A 25 3.58 15.22 18.01
C GLN A 25 2.88 16.46 18.59
N ALA A 26 2.02 17.12 17.81
CA ALA A 26 1.20 18.22 18.31
C ALA A 26 0.27 17.76 19.44
N ALA A 27 -0.35 16.58 19.32
CA ALA A 27 -1.18 15.98 20.36
C ALA A 27 -0.39 15.63 21.65
N LEU A 28 0.92 15.40 21.53
CA LEU A 28 1.79 15.11 22.67
C LEU A 28 2.41 16.36 23.32
N ALA A 29 2.32 17.52 22.66
CA ALA A 29 2.82 18.77 23.18
C ALA A 29 1.98 19.22 24.37
N THR A 30 2.63 19.73 25.42
CA THR A 30 1.93 20.28 26.58
C THR A 30 1.23 21.57 26.17
N ALA A 31 -0.09 21.62 26.34
CA ALA A 31 -0.89 22.80 26.08
C ALA A 31 -2.07 22.88 27.06
N GLU A 32 -2.46 24.10 27.44
CA GLU A 32 -3.62 24.36 28.31
C GLU A 32 -4.88 24.64 27.46
N ASP A 33 -5.19 23.73 26.54
CA ASP A 33 -6.21 23.96 25.51
C ASP A 33 -7.57 23.30 25.83
N GLY A 34 -7.67 22.58 26.95
CA GLY A 34 -8.86 21.81 27.33
C GLY A 34 -8.78 20.32 26.94
N PRO A 35 -9.91 19.59 26.92
CA PRO A 35 -9.91 18.16 26.61
C PRO A 35 -9.42 17.91 25.20
N LEU A 36 -8.47 16.98 25.07
CA LEU A 36 -7.94 16.52 23.80
C LEU A 36 -8.66 15.23 23.36
N VAL A 37 -9.23 15.27 22.16
CA VAL A 37 -9.81 14.13 21.45
C VAL A 37 -8.90 13.75 20.29
N VAL A 38 -8.56 12.47 20.19
CA VAL A 38 -7.77 11.91 19.09
C VAL A 38 -8.51 10.75 18.45
N PHE A 39 -8.59 10.73 17.12
CA PHE A 39 -8.99 9.56 16.35
C PHE A 39 -7.86 9.15 15.43
N ALA A 40 -7.63 7.83 15.32
CA ALA A 40 -6.72 7.26 14.33
C ALA A 40 -7.28 5.98 13.73
N LEU A 41 -7.37 5.91 12.41
CA LEU A 41 -7.84 4.74 11.67
C LEU A 41 -6.66 4.04 11.01
N PHE A 42 -6.49 2.76 11.33
CA PHE A 42 -5.45 1.90 10.80
C PHE A 42 -6.03 0.86 9.86
N GLN A 43 -5.49 0.83 8.64
CA GLN A 43 -5.91 -0.14 7.63
C GLN A 43 -5.61 -1.60 8.03
N ARG A 44 -4.58 -1.86 8.85
CA ARG A 44 -4.19 -3.21 9.30
C ARG A 44 -3.47 -3.18 10.64
N LEU A 45 -3.60 -4.27 11.41
CA LEU A 45 -2.95 -4.46 12.72
C LEU A 45 -1.43 -4.21 12.72
N PRO A 46 -0.62 -4.72 11.76
CA PRO A 46 0.83 -4.50 11.77
C PRO A 46 1.24 -3.03 11.69
N TYR A 47 0.39 -2.14 11.15
CA TYR A 47 0.65 -0.71 11.16
C TYR A 47 0.43 -0.09 12.53
N PHE A 48 -0.63 -0.51 13.23
CA PHE A 48 -0.88 -0.06 14.60
C PHE A 48 0.20 -0.57 15.56
N ASP A 49 0.64 -1.82 15.43
CA ASP A 49 1.64 -2.41 16.34
C ASP A 49 2.93 -1.61 16.40
N ARG A 50 3.34 -1.02 15.26
CA ARG A 50 4.51 -0.13 15.17
C ARG A 50 4.32 1.16 15.94
N GLU A 51 3.10 1.70 15.95
CA GLU A 51 2.75 2.96 16.62
C GLU A 51 2.15 2.77 18.01
N ARG A 52 1.95 1.53 18.46
CA ARG A 52 1.31 1.18 19.75
C ARG A 52 1.85 1.96 20.94
N ARG A 53 3.17 2.09 21.05
CA ARG A 53 3.83 2.88 22.12
C ARG A 53 3.52 4.38 22.03
N ARG A 54 3.36 4.90 20.82
CA ARG A 54 2.98 6.30 20.60
C ARG A 54 1.54 6.53 21.04
N TYR A 55 0.61 5.68 20.61
CA TYR A 55 -0.80 5.81 21.00
C TYR A 55 -1.03 5.59 22.49
N ALA A 56 -0.21 4.76 23.15
CA ALA A 56 -0.21 4.69 24.62
C ALA A 56 0.15 6.04 25.28
N ARG A 57 1.15 6.76 24.74
CA ARG A 57 1.53 8.09 25.25
C ARG A 57 0.48 9.16 24.95
N ILE A 58 -0.16 9.08 23.79
CA ILE A 58 -1.26 9.99 23.41
C ILE A 58 -2.44 9.76 24.37
N ALA A 59 -2.85 8.50 24.55
CA ALA A 59 -3.95 8.13 25.45
C ALA A 59 -3.73 8.60 26.89
N ALA A 60 -2.48 8.57 27.38
CA ALA A 60 -2.13 9.06 28.71
C ALA A 60 -2.26 10.59 28.88
N ARG A 61 -2.40 11.34 27.80
CA ARG A 61 -2.53 12.82 27.80
C ARG A 61 -3.86 13.32 27.26
N SER A 62 -4.51 12.53 26.41
CA SER A 62 -5.80 12.85 25.83
C SER A 62 -6.92 12.61 26.84
N ALA A 63 -8.02 13.36 26.71
CA ALA A 63 -9.27 13.01 27.37
C ALA A 63 -9.89 11.76 26.72
N VAL A 64 -9.78 11.63 25.40
CA VAL A 64 -10.21 10.46 24.62
C VAL A 64 -9.21 10.18 23.50
N THR A 65 -8.84 8.91 23.36
CA THR A 65 -8.16 8.38 22.16
C THR A 65 -8.97 7.23 21.59
N VAL A 66 -9.41 7.35 20.34
CA VAL A 66 -10.11 6.30 19.60
C VAL A 66 -9.19 5.75 18.52
N VAL A 67 -9.04 4.42 18.47
CA VAL A 67 -8.30 3.71 17.43
C VAL A 67 -9.24 2.80 16.67
N GLY A 68 -9.42 3.07 15.38
CA GLY A 68 -10.14 2.22 14.46
C GLY A 68 -9.23 1.24 13.74
N MET A 69 -9.68 0.01 13.56
CA MET A 69 -8.92 -1.03 12.87
C MET A 69 -9.78 -1.84 11.92
N VAL A 70 -9.27 -2.05 10.71
CA VAL A 70 -9.93 -2.89 9.72
C VAL A 70 -9.69 -4.37 10.01
N GLY A 71 -10.74 -5.19 9.91
CA GLY A 71 -10.66 -6.64 10.07
C GLY A 71 -10.67 -7.13 11.52
N GLY A 72 -11.00 -6.27 12.48
CA GLY A 72 -11.20 -6.61 13.89
C GLY A 72 -10.43 -5.71 14.85
N ALA A 73 -10.95 -5.55 16.07
CA ALA A 73 -10.26 -4.85 17.14
C ALA A 73 -8.95 -5.57 17.51
N PRO A 74 -7.84 -4.85 17.74
CA PRO A 74 -6.58 -5.46 18.14
C PRO A 74 -6.74 -6.23 19.47
N PRO A 75 -6.10 -7.40 19.64
CA PRO A 75 -6.33 -8.30 20.77
C PRO A 75 -6.00 -7.68 22.14
N GLN A 76 -5.19 -6.62 22.16
CA GLN A 76 -4.94 -5.84 23.36
C GLN A 76 -4.72 -4.39 22.97
N LEU A 77 -5.56 -3.48 23.46
CA LEU A 77 -5.34 -2.04 23.28
C LEU A 77 -4.52 -1.47 24.45
N PRO A 78 -3.71 -0.42 24.21
CA PRO A 78 -3.13 0.33 25.31
C PRO A 78 -4.20 0.90 26.24
N ALA A 79 -3.87 1.04 27.53
CA ALA A 79 -4.77 1.67 28.49
C ALA A 79 -5.15 3.09 28.03
N GLY A 80 -6.43 3.45 28.18
CA GLY A 80 -6.98 4.74 27.74
C GLY A 80 -7.32 4.83 26.25
N VAL A 81 -7.02 3.80 25.45
CA VAL A 81 -7.44 3.73 24.05
C VAL A 81 -8.77 3.00 23.94
N SER A 82 -9.73 3.62 23.24
CA SER A 82 -11.01 3.01 22.87
C SER A 82 -10.94 2.45 21.45
N GLY A 83 -11.20 1.17 21.28
CA GLY A 83 -11.16 0.50 19.98
C GLY A 83 -12.48 0.60 19.24
N VAL A 84 -12.42 0.83 17.94
CA VAL A 84 -13.55 0.61 17.02
C VAL A 84 -13.11 -0.30 15.88
N THR A 85 -14.05 -1.08 15.34
CA THR A 85 -13.80 -1.99 14.23
C THR A 85 -14.36 -1.40 12.95
N VAL A 86 -13.58 -1.50 11.88
CA VAL A 86 -13.97 -1.14 10.53
C VAL A 86 -14.12 -2.43 9.72
N ASP A 87 -15.27 -2.61 9.08
CA ASP A 87 -15.51 -3.76 8.20
C ASP A 87 -14.61 -3.68 6.97
N GLU A 88 -14.12 -4.83 6.47
CA GLU A 88 -13.20 -4.87 5.32
C GLU A 88 -13.82 -4.36 4.02
N GLN A 89 -15.15 -4.42 3.90
CA GLN A 89 -15.91 -3.94 2.74
C GLN A 89 -16.33 -2.48 2.88
N HIS A 90 -16.18 -1.89 4.07
CA HIS A 90 -16.53 -0.49 4.31
C HIS A 90 -15.55 0.46 3.59
N GLU A 91 -16.02 1.62 3.16
CA GLU A 91 -15.17 2.62 2.46
C GLU A 91 -13.96 3.08 3.30
N LEU A 92 -14.16 3.15 4.62
CA LEU A 92 -13.11 3.46 5.61
C LEU A 92 -11.99 2.40 5.65
N ALA A 93 -12.19 1.20 5.10
CA ALA A 93 -11.16 0.16 5.09
C ALA A 93 -9.89 0.59 4.36
N ARG A 94 -10.03 1.51 3.40
CA ARG A 94 -8.92 2.10 2.64
C ARG A 94 -8.54 3.48 3.12
N GLU A 95 -9.23 4.02 4.12
CA GLU A 95 -8.98 5.33 4.66
C GLU A 95 -7.86 5.26 5.72
N TRP A 96 -6.96 6.23 5.65
CA TRP A 96 -6.02 6.59 6.69
C TRP A 96 -6.49 7.91 7.26
N THR A 97 -6.90 7.88 8.53
CA THR A 97 -7.28 9.10 9.25
C THR A 97 -6.49 9.24 10.52
N VAL A 98 -5.93 10.42 10.76
CA VAL A 98 -5.34 10.81 12.05
C VAL A 98 -5.76 12.25 12.33
N LEU A 99 -6.39 12.47 13.47
CA LEU A 99 -6.82 13.80 13.87
C LEU A 99 -6.60 14.02 15.36
N ALA A 100 -6.45 15.28 15.73
CA ALA A 100 -6.39 15.76 17.10
C ALA A 100 -7.24 17.03 17.19
N LEU A 101 -8.12 17.09 18.18
CA LEU A 101 -9.01 18.22 18.40
C LEU A 101 -9.01 18.59 19.89
N THR A 102 -8.79 19.88 20.14
CA THR A 102 -9.06 20.54 21.41
C THR A 102 -9.94 21.76 21.15
N PRO A 103 -10.51 22.39 22.18
CA PRO A 103 -11.18 23.68 22.04
C PRO A 103 -10.35 24.75 21.31
N ARG A 104 -9.01 24.72 21.34
CA ARG A 104 -8.13 25.77 20.78
C ARG A 104 -7.14 25.32 19.71
N PHE A 105 -7.07 24.02 19.43
CA PHE A 105 -6.23 23.43 18.41
C PHE A 105 -6.99 22.36 17.63
N GLY A 106 -6.72 22.23 16.34
CA GLY A 106 -7.25 21.15 15.54
C GLY A 106 -6.28 20.79 14.42
N ALA A 107 -6.11 19.51 14.18
CA ALA A 107 -5.40 19.01 13.03
C ALA A 107 -6.02 17.71 12.55
N VAL A 108 -6.00 17.51 11.25
CA VAL A 108 -6.62 16.38 10.59
C VAL A 108 -5.80 15.98 9.38
N LEU A 109 -5.68 14.68 9.18
CA LEU A 109 -5.22 14.03 7.97
C LEU A 109 -6.29 13.01 7.60
N VAL A 110 -6.81 13.07 6.38
CA VAL A 110 -7.69 12.05 5.79
C VAL A 110 -7.16 11.72 4.41
N ALA A 111 -6.88 10.45 4.15
CA ALA A 111 -6.40 10.00 2.84
C ALA A 111 -6.88 8.59 2.52
N HIS A 112 -7.29 8.35 1.28
CA HIS A 112 -7.70 7.04 0.79
C HIS A 112 -6.59 6.41 -0.03
N ASP A 113 -6.29 5.13 0.22
CA ASP A 113 -5.38 4.36 -0.62
C ASP A 113 -6.01 4.14 -2.00
N LEU A 114 -5.28 4.56 -3.05
CA LEU A 114 -5.70 4.40 -4.43
C LEU A 114 -5.49 2.97 -4.94
N GLY A 115 -4.72 2.15 -4.22
CA GLY A 115 -4.26 0.85 -4.70
C GLY A 115 -3.24 0.98 -5.83
N GLU A 116 -2.67 2.18 -6.03
CA GLU A 116 -1.66 2.48 -7.05
C GLU A 116 -0.24 2.55 -6.43
N VAL A 117 0.79 2.35 -7.26
CA VAL A 117 2.20 2.40 -6.85
C VAL A 117 2.98 3.36 -7.74
N ALA A 118 3.79 4.21 -7.12
CA ALA A 118 4.70 5.11 -7.82
C ALA A 118 5.74 4.32 -8.66
N PRO A 119 6.01 4.74 -9.92
CA PRO A 119 6.98 4.10 -10.81
C PRO A 119 8.38 3.84 -10.23
N ASP A 120 8.92 4.83 -9.53
CA ASP A 120 10.29 4.86 -9.00
C ASP A 120 10.36 4.39 -7.54
N ALA A 121 9.34 3.67 -7.07
CA ALA A 121 9.27 3.20 -5.70
C ALA A 121 10.34 2.16 -5.37
N VAL A 122 11.09 2.43 -4.29
CA VAL A 122 12.11 1.52 -3.72
C VAL A 122 11.50 0.24 -3.16
N THR A 123 10.25 0.29 -2.68
CA THR A 123 9.47 -0.87 -2.25
C THR A 123 8.00 -0.65 -2.60
N LEU A 124 7.22 -1.74 -2.70
CA LEU A 124 5.76 -1.63 -2.90
C LEU A 124 5.11 -0.77 -1.80
N GLU A 125 5.52 -0.94 -0.55
CA GLU A 125 4.94 -0.18 0.56
C GLU A 125 5.20 1.32 0.45
N ALA A 126 6.46 1.70 0.22
CA ALA A 126 6.85 3.10 0.15
C ALA A 126 6.26 3.79 -1.08
N GLY A 127 5.99 3.02 -2.14
CA GLY A 127 5.42 3.50 -3.39
C GLY A 127 3.92 3.72 -3.38
N ARG A 128 3.18 3.28 -2.36
CA ARG A 128 1.72 3.42 -2.31
C ARG A 128 1.30 4.88 -2.45
N LEU A 129 0.30 5.10 -3.30
CA LEU A 129 -0.28 6.40 -3.58
C LEU A 129 -1.66 6.53 -2.93
N PHE A 130 -1.94 7.74 -2.44
CA PHE A 130 -3.15 8.05 -1.72
C PHE A 130 -3.78 9.31 -2.29
N ALA A 131 -5.10 9.44 -2.20
CA ALA A 131 -5.82 10.67 -2.47
C ALA A 131 -6.37 11.24 -1.17
N GLY A 132 -6.03 12.48 -0.85
CA GLY A 132 -6.50 13.09 0.38
C GLY A 132 -5.90 14.44 0.67
N GLY A 133 -5.97 14.84 1.94
CA GLY A 133 -5.48 16.12 2.39
C GLY A 133 -5.28 16.16 3.89
N TRP A 134 -4.65 17.23 4.34
CA TRP A 134 -4.43 17.51 5.74
C TRP A 134 -4.62 19.00 6.02
N SER A 135 -4.97 19.32 7.26
CA SER A 135 -5.18 20.67 7.73
C SER A 135 -4.81 20.78 9.20
N PHE A 136 -4.40 21.98 9.62
CA PHE A 136 -4.19 22.35 11.02
C PHE A 136 -5.26 23.36 11.48
N ARG A 137 -6.44 23.30 10.85
CA ARG A 137 -7.59 24.11 11.23
C ARG A 137 -8.54 23.33 12.11
N ARG A 138 -9.07 24.02 13.14
CA ARG A 138 -10.07 23.46 14.05
C ARG A 138 -11.38 23.10 13.39
N ASP A 139 -11.86 23.93 12.46
CA ASP A 139 -13.12 23.67 11.80
C ASP A 139 -13.06 22.39 10.96
N GLU A 140 -11.99 22.17 10.19
CA GLU A 140 -11.81 20.92 9.44
C GLU A 140 -11.71 19.70 10.36
N ALA A 141 -10.93 19.78 11.44
CA ALA A 141 -10.84 18.71 12.43
C ALA A 141 -12.18 18.44 13.14
N LEU A 142 -12.97 19.48 13.41
CA LEU A 142 -14.31 19.36 13.99
C LEU A 142 -15.27 18.63 13.05
N HIS A 143 -15.29 18.99 11.76
CA HIS A 143 -16.12 18.29 10.77
C HIS A 143 -15.79 16.80 10.74
N GLU A 144 -14.51 16.47 10.79
CA GLU A 144 -14.06 15.08 10.76
C GLU A 144 -14.40 14.32 12.06
N VAL A 145 -14.26 14.96 13.23
CA VAL A 145 -14.72 14.37 14.51
C VAL A 145 -16.21 14.07 14.47
N LEU A 146 -17.03 14.98 13.95
CA LEU A 146 -18.48 14.77 13.83
C LEU A 146 -18.79 13.58 12.91
N ARG A 147 -18.11 13.49 11.76
CA ARG A 147 -18.24 12.37 10.81
C ARG A 147 -17.93 11.03 11.48
N LEU A 148 -16.77 10.92 12.14
CA LEU A 148 -16.36 9.67 12.79
C LEU A 148 -17.22 9.32 14.00
N ARG A 149 -17.67 10.33 14.77
CA ARG A 149 -18.58 10.13 15.89
C ARG A 149 -19.93 9.58 15.45
N GLU A 150 -20.46 10.04 14.31
CA GLU A 150 -21.68 9.49 13.71
C GLU A 150 -21.45 8.07 13.18
N LEU A 151 -20.38 7.84 12.44
CA LEU A 151 -20.05 6.54 11.86
C LEU A 151 -19.82 5.43 12.91
N PHE A 152 -19.27 5.79 14.08
CA PHE A 152 -18.98 4.84 15.16
C PHE A 152 -19.91 4.97 16.36
N ASP A 153 -21.08 5.60 16.22
CA ASP A 153 -21.97 5.89 17.36
C ASP A 153 -22.27 4.63 18.20
N ASP A 154 -22.61 3.52 17.54
CA ASP A 154 -22.93 2.25 18.18
C ASP A 154 -21.72 1.55 18.83
N GLN A 155 -20.50 1.88 18.38
CA GLN A 155 -19.26 1.24 18.86
C GLN A 155 -18.58 2.03 19.98
N LEU A 156 -18.82 3.35 20.06
CA LEU A 156 -18.18 4.20 21.06
C LEU A 156 -18.84 4.03 22.45
N PRO A 157 -18.07 3.72 23.50
CA PRO A 157 -18.62 3.66 24.86
C PRO A 157 -19.25 4.99 25.29
N ALA A 158 -20.32 4.94 26.08
CA ALA A 158 -21.03 6.15 26.54
C ALA A 158 -20.12 7.21 27.20
N PRO A 159 -19.13 6.86 28.06
CA PRO A 159 -18.20 7.83 28.62
C PRO A 159 -17.34 8.53 27.55
N VAL A 160 -16.93 7.79 26.52
CA VAL A 160 -16.14 8.31 25.40
C VAL A 160 -16.98 9.28 24.57
N ARG A 161 -18.22 8.90 24.23
CA ARG A 161 -19.16 9.78 23.50
C ARG A 161 -19.40 11.08 24.26
N SER A 162 -19.61 11.01 25.57
CA SER A 162 -19.84 12.20 26.41
C SER A 162 -18.67 13.20 26.35
N VAL A 163 -17.42 12.72 26.39
CA VAL A 163 -16.24 13.60 26.33
C VAL A 163 -16.06 14.19 24.92
N VAL A 164 -16.34 13.40 23.88
CA VAL A 164 -16.33 13.89 22.49
C VAL A 164 -17.38 15.00 22.31
N ASP A 165 -18.62 14.77 22.74
CA ASP A 165 -19.72 15.72 22.63
C ASP A 165 -19.44 17.01 23.43
N GLU A 166 -18.85 16.89 24.64
CA GLU A 166 -18.39 18.04 25.44
C GLU A 166 -17.31 18.86 24.70
N THR A 167 -16.32 18.18 24.12
CA THR A 167 -15.24 18.83 23.36
C THR A 167 -15.79 19.55 22.13
N VAL A 168 -16.69 18.89 21.39
CA VAL A 168 -17.40 19.47 20.24
C VAL A 168 -18.16 20.74 20.63
N SER A 169 -18.89 20.72 21.76
CA SER A 169 -19.60 21.90 22.25
C SER A 169 -18.64 23.06 22.50
N ARG A 170 -17.54 22.81 23.22
CA ARG A 170 -16.54 23.85 23.54
C ARG A 170 -15.85 24.42 22.30
N VAL A 171 -15.58 23.60 21.29
CA VAL A 171 -15.02 24.08 20.01
C VAL A 171 -16.01 25.00 19.31
N ARG A 172 -17.30 24.67 19.29
CA ARG A 172 -18.36 25.49 18.67
C ARG A 172 -18.55 26.84 19.37
N ASP A 173 -18.35 26.88 20.68
CA ASP A 173 -18.48 28.11 21.47
C ASP A 173 -17.30 29.08 21.28
N LEU A 174 -16.16 28.60 20.76
CA LEU A 174 -14.95 29.41 20.58
C LEU A 174 -14.77 29.81 19.11
N PRO A 175 -14.75 31.12 18.79
CA PRO A 175 -14.59 31.57 17.41
C PRO A 175 -13.24 31.13 16.81
N ALA A 176 -13.24 30.81 15.52
CA ALA A 176 -12.02 30.59 14.76
C ALA A 176 -11.17 31.87 14.79
N THR A 177 -9.89 31.75 15.11
CA THR A 177 -8.99 32.90 15.12
C THR A 177 -8.29 33.04 13.76
N PRO A 178 -8.07 34.26 13.26
CA PRO A 178 -7.27 34.47 12.04
C PRO A 178 -5.84 33.91 12.14
N GLY A 179 -5.34 33.63 13.35
CA GLY A 179 -4.06 32.97 13.58
C GLY A 179 -4.01 31.55 13.03
N GLU A 180 -5.11 30.80 13.09
CA GLU A 180 -5.20 29.43 12.60
C GLU A 180 -4.98 29.35 11.08
N ALA A 181 -5.66 30.21 10.31
CA ALA A 181 -5.47 30.29 8.86
C ALA A 181 -4.04 30.70 8.47
N ARG A 182 -3.40 31.61 9.24
CA ARG A 182 -2.01 32.02 9.00
C ARG A 182 -1.02 30.89 9.32
N ALA A 183 -1.23 30.17 10.43
CA ALA A 183 -0.42 29.02 10.80
C ALA A 183 -0.54 27.91 9.75
N GLU A 184 -1.76 27.60 9.30
CA GLU A 184 -1.98 26.62 8.24
C GLU A 184 -1.25 27.01 6.95
N ALA A 185 -1.37 28.26 6.49
CA ALA A 185 -0.68 28.74 5.30
C ALA A 185 0.86 28.59 5.42
N ALA A 186 1.42 28.87 6.61
CA ALA A 186 2.84 28.68 6.88
C ALA A 186 3.24 27.19 6.83
N VAL A 187 2.46 26.31 7.46
CA VAL A 187 2.72 24.86 7.46
C VAL A 187 2.60 24.28 6.04
N ARG A 188 1.59 24.68 5.27
CA ARG A 188 1.44 24.29 3.85
C ARG A 188 2.64 24.71 3.01
N LEU A 189 3.14 25.93 3.19
CA LEU A 189 4.33 26.40 2.48
C LEU A 189 5.57 25.56 2.84
N LEU A 190 5.77 25.28 4.12
CA LEU A 190 6.90 24.45 4.58
C LEU A 190 6.79 23.02 4.05
N ALA A 191 5.62 22.40 4.16
CA ALA A 191 5.36 21.06 3.64
C ALA A 191 5.57 20.99 2.12
N GLY A 192 5.11 21.99 1.36
CA GLY A 192 5.33 22.08 -0.08
C GLY A 192 6.82 22.18 -0.45
N ARG A 193 7.61 22.93 0.31
CA ARG A 193 9.06 23.02 0.10
C ARG A 193 9.81 21.75 0.47
N VAL A 194 9.42 21.09 1.56
CA VAL A 194 10.04 19.83 2.00
C VAL A 194 9.63 18.66 1.08
N GLY A 195 8.39 18.67 0.57
CA GLY A 195 7.92 17.69 -0.40
C GLY A 195 8.49 17.88 -1.82
N GLY A 196 8.71 19.13 -2.24
CA GLY A 196 9.35 19.47 -3.52
C GLY A 196 10.87 19.35 -3.52
N ALA A 197 11.51 19.46 -2.35
CA ALA A 197 12.91 19.14 -2.17
C ALA A 197 13.10 17.61 -2.22
N ARG A 198 13.15 17.03 -3.43
CA ARG A 198 13.86 15.76 -3.64
C ARG A 198 15.22 15.91 -2.95
N PRO A 199 15.66 14.98 -2.08
CA PRO A 199 17.01 15.05 -1.55
C PRO A 199 18.00 14.81 -2.70
N ALA A 200 18.38 15.89 -3.39
CA ALA A 200 19.57 15.96 -4.22
C ALA A 200 20.79 16.18 -3.33
N ALA A 201 20.99 15.33 -2.31
CA ALA A 201 22.15 15.40 -1.41
C ALA A 201 22.20 14.16 -0.50
N THR A 202 22.62 13.04 -1.08
CA THR A 202 23.45 11.95 -0.48
C THR A 202 23.71 10.84 -1.51
N ALA A 203 23.54 11.11 -2.81
CA ALA A 203 24.14 10.32 -3.87
C ALA A 203 25.59 10.80 -4.10
N SER A 204 26.46 10.54 -3.13
CA SER A 204 27.89 10.46 -3.43
C SER A 204 28.23 9.01 -3.71
N ALA A 205 28.56 8.77 -4.97
CA ALA A 205 29.23 7.60 -5.52
C ALA A 205 28.50 6.25 -5.39
N GLU A 206 27.56 6.01 -6.30
CA GLU A 206 27.60 4.83 -7.17
C GLU A 206 26.70 5.09 -8.38
N THR A 207 27.12 4.54 -9.51
CA THR A 207 26.68 4.74 -10.89
C THR A 207 25.16 4.72 -11.10
N THR A 208 24.71 5.56 -12.04
CA THR A 208 23.48 5.50 -12.82
C THR A 208 22.85 4.10 -12.87
N ASP A 209 21.80 3.84 -12.08
CA ASP A 209 20.97 2.65 -12.27
C ASP A 209 19.51 3.08 -12.37
N GLU A 210 18.99 3.02 -13.60
CA GLU A 210 17.56 2.91 -13.85
C GLU A 210 17.02 1.75 -12.98
N PRO A 211 15.86 1.88 -12.31
CA PRO A 211 15.36 0.83 -11.44
C PRO A 211 15.34 -0.51 -12.19
N THR A 212 16.17 -1.46 -11.75
CA THR A 212 16.37 -2.71 -12.46
C THR A 212 15.04 -3.45 -12.51
N ARG A 213 14.46 -3.56 -13.71
CA ARG A 213 13.18 -4.25 -13.92
C ARG A 213 13.30 -5.76 -13.71
N LEU A 214 14.52 -6.29 -13.69
CA LEU A 214 14.82 -7.69 -13.40
C LEU A 214 15.39 -7.83 -12.00
N LEU A 215 14.74 -8.61 -11.15
CA LEU A 215 15.15 -8.90 -9.78
C LEU A 215 15.53 -10.38 -9.64
N ASP A 216 16.38 -10.68 -8.67
CA ASP A 216 16.48 -12.03 -8.10
C ASP A 216 15.43 -12.24 -6.99
N GLU A 217 15.26 -13.48 -6.53
CA GLU A 217 14.28 -13.79 -5.47
C GLU A 217 14.54 -13.00 -4.16
N PRO A 218 15.79 -12.85 -3.66
CA PRO A 218 16.06 -12.02 -2.50
C PRO A 218 15.73 -10.54 -2.69
N ALA A 219 16.02 -9.95 -3.85
CA ALA A 219 15.67 -8.57 -4.16
C ALA A 219 14.16 -8.38 -4.29
N MET A 220 13.45 -9.35 -4.90
CA MET A 220 11.99 -9.38 -4.91
C MET A 220 11.43 -9.41 -3.48
N ALA A 221 11.97 -10.27 -2.61
CA ALA A 221 11.53 -10.35 -1.21
C ALA A 221 11.71 -9.01 -0.48
N ARG A 222 12.84 -8.32 -0.67
CA ARG A 222 13.06 -6.97 -0.11
C ARG A 222 12.11 -5.92 -0.70
N TRP A 223 11.93 -5.90 -2.02
CA TRP A 223 11.10 -4.94 -2.73
C TRP A 223 9.61 -5.08 -2.40
N THR A 224 9.11 -6.31 -2.31
CA THR A 224 7.72 -6.64 -1.96
C THR A 224 7.47 -6.65 -0.45
N SER A 225 8.56 -6.50 0.32
CA SER A 225 8.60 -6.43 1.77
C SER A 225 8.15 -7.71 2.49
N ALA A 226 8.78 -8.82 2.14
CA ALA A 226 8.71 -10.07 2.91
C ALA A 226 9.14 -9.88 4.39
N ASP A 227 9.93 -8.84 4.70
CA ASP A 227 10.31 -8.44 6.06
C ASP A 227 9.21 -7.65 6.82
N GLY A 228 8.00 -7.57 6.27
CA GLY A 228 6.80 -7.17 7.01
C GLY A 228 6.38 -5.70 6.94
N VAL A 229 6.87 -4.90 5.96
CA VAL A 229 6.46 -3.49 5.81
C VAL A 229 5.14 -3.34 5.06
N THR A 230 4.84 -4.19 4.08
CA THR A 230 3.48 -4.26 3.47
C THR A 230 2.63 -5.27 4.21
N ALA A 231 1.56 -4.81 4.85
CA ALA A 231 0.60 -5.70 5.49
C ALA A 231 -0.26 -6.42 4.43
N SER A 232 -0.68 -7.65 4.74
CA SER A 232 -1.67 -8.35 3.90
C SER A 232 -2.96 -7.53 3.76
N GLY A 233 -3.58 -7.59 2.59
CA GLY A 233 -4.90 -7.03 2.34
C GLY A 233 -4.95 -5.57 1.87
N VAL A 234 -3.83 -4.84 1.74
CA VAL A 234 -3.87 -3.42 1.34
C VAL A 234 -3.59 -3.17 -0.14
N LEU A 235 -2.64 -3.89 -0.73
CA LEU A 235 -2.23 -3.70 -2.12
C LEU A 235 -2.33 -5.04 -2.87
N PRO A 236 -3.34 -5.20 -3.75
CA PRO A 236 -3.39 -6.31 -4.69
C PRO A 236 -2.19 -6.27 -5.64
N VAL A 237 -1.60 -7.44 -5.85
CA VAL A 237 -0.49 -7.66 -6.77
C VAL A 237 -0.83 -8.83 -7.66
N ALA A 238 -0.73 -8.63 -8.97
CA ALA A 238 -0.80 -9.71 -9.94
C ALA A 238 0.57 -10.38 -10.06
N LEU A 239 0.55 -11.71 -10.02
CA LEU A 239 1.67 -12.60 -10.20
C LEU A 239 1.44 -13.39 -11.48
N ILE A 240 2.36 -13.27 -12.43
CA ILE A 240 2.32 -14.03 -13.68
C ILE A 240 3.54 -14.93 -13.70
N GLY A 241 3.35 -16.20 -13.36
CA GLY A 241 4.37 -17.22 -13.57
C GLY A 241 4.48 -17.51 -15.06
N VAL A 242 5.69 -17.52 -15.61
CA VAL A 242 5.95 -17.77 -17.03
C VAL A 242 6.99 -18.88 -17.14
N ARG A 243 6.64 -19.95 -17.87
CA ARG A 243 7.55 -21.00 -18.28
C ARG A 243 7.80 -20.87 -19.77
N VAL A 244 9.07 -20.85 -20.17
CA VAL A 244 9.50 -20.83 -21.56
C VAL A 244 10.31 -22.09 -21.82
N ASP A 245 9.74 -23.02 -22.57
CA ASP A 245 10.39 -24.28 -22.94
C ASP A 245 10.71 -24.32 -24.44
N ASP A 246 11.68 -25.17 -24.78
CA ASP A 246 11.89 -25.60 -26.16
C ASP A 246 10.65 -26.35 -26.65
N PRO A 247 10.32 -26.27 -27.94
CA PRO A 247 9.18 -26.96 -28.50
C PRO A 247 9.48 -28.46 -28.48
N ALA A 248 8.48 -29.27 -28.13
CA ALA A 248 8.60 -30.71 -28.02
C ALA A 248 9.21 -31.32 -29.31
N GLY A 249 10.30 -32.08 -29.17
CA GLY A 249 10.99 -32.73 -30.30
C GLY A 249 12.15 -31.94 -30.93
N SER A 250 12.58 -30.83 -30.32
CA SER A 250 13.81 -30.15 -30.77
C SER A 250 15.06 -30.98 -30.47
N PRO A 251 16.01 -31.14 -31.41
CA PRO A 251 17.26 -31.84 -31.16
C PRO A 251 18.07 -31.12 -30.07
N ASP A 252 18.78 -31.87 -29.22
CA ASP A 252 19.67 -31.36 -28.17
C ASP A 252 20.61 -30.28 -28.75
N ARG A 253 20.32 -29.01 -28.48
CA ARG A 253 21.07 -27.87 -29.03
C ARG A 253 22.34 -27.66 -28.21
N VAL A 254 23.39 -28.39 -28.56
CA VAL A 254 24.73 -28.24 -27.96
C VAL A 254 25.48 -27.06 -28.61
N ILE A 255 25.08 -25.81 -28.33
CA ILE A 255 25.94 -24.62 -28.53
C ILE A 255 25.70 -23.63 -27.38
N ARG A 256 26.55 -23.67 -26.34
CA ARG A 256 26.47 -22.81 -25.13
C ARG A 256 26.39 -21.30 -25.41
N ARG A 257 26.84 -20.82 -26.58
CA ARG A 257 26.77 -19.40 -26.99
C ARG A 257 25.39 -18.95 -27.49
N SER A 258 24.52 -19.88 -27.91
CA SER A 258 23.15 -19.58 -28.35
C SER A 258 22.20 -19.36 -27.17
N VAL A 259 22.30 -20.21 -26.14
CA VAL A 259 21.47 -20.18 -24.93
C VAL A 259 21.48 -18.81 -24.24
N ALA A 260 22.65 -18.22 -24.01
CA ALA A 260 22.73 -16.91 -23.36
C ALA A 260 22.03 -15.78 -24.14
N ARG A 261 22.08 -15.83 -25.48
CA ARG A 261 21.39 -14.85 -26.34
C ARG A 261 19.88 -15.09 -26.36
N GLU A 262 19.46 -16.35 -26.38
CA GLU A 262 18.04 -16.73 -26.29
C GLU A 262 17.46 -16.31 -24.93
N THR A 263 18.16 -16.59 -23.82
CA THR A 263 17.76 -16.11 -22.48
C THR A 263 17.65 -14.59 -22.44
N GLN A 264 18.59 -13.86 -23.05
CA GLN A 264 18.54 -12.41 -23.10
C GLN A 264 17.36 -11.90 -23.97
N ALA A 265 17.06 -12.59 -25.07
CA ALA A 265 15.92 -12.26 -25.93
C ALA A 265 14.58 -12.50 -25.21
N VAL A 266 14.46 -13.61 -24.47
CA VAL A 266 13.30 -13.91 -23.63
C VAL A 266 13.14 -12.84 -22.54
N LEU A 267 14.21 -12.52 -21.82
CA LEU A 267 14.19 -11.46 -20.80
C LEU A 267 13.79 -10.11 -21.40
N GLY A 268 14.32 -9.74 -22.56
CA GLY A 268 13.95 -8.54 -23.29
C GLY A 268 12.46 -8.52 -23.67
N ALA A 269 11.95 -9.62 -24.21
CA ALA A 269 10.53 -9.75 -24.58
C ALA A 269 9.60 -9.66 -23.36
N LEU A 270 9.97 -10.27 -22.23
CA LEU A 270 9.22 -10.18 -20.99
C LEU A 270 9.21 -8.75 -20.43
N THR A 271 10.39 -8.15 -20.29
CA THR A 271 10.55 -6.80 -19.71
C THR A 271 9.97 -5.69 -20.58
N ALA A 272 9.84 -5.88 -21.89
CA ALA A 272 9.18 -4.95 -22.79
C ALA A 272 7.67 -4.83 -22.55
N THR A 273 7.04 -5.84 -21.92
CA THR A 273 5.62 -5.81 -21.58
C THR A 273 5.31 -5.13 -20.25
N LEU A 274 6.34 -4.79 -19.48
CA LEU A 274 6.23 -4.27 -18.13
C LEU A 274 6.03 -2.75 -18.10
N GLY A 275 5.07 -2.32 -17.28
CA GLY A 275 4.91 -0.95 -16.87
C GLY A 275 6.01 -0.48 -15.90
N PRO A 276 6.04 0.81 -15.56
CA PRO A 276 7.13 1.38 -14.76
C PRO A 276 7.26 0.80 -13.34
N ALA A 277 6.14 0.46 -12.70
CA ALA A 277 6.11 -0.11 -11.36
C ALA A 277 6.25 -1.64 -11.33
N ASP A 278 6.21 -2.30 -12.49
CA ASP A 278 6.24 -3.75 -12.60
C ASP A 278 7.67 -4.28 -12.53
N ARG A 279 7.83 -5.52 -12.07
CA ARG A 279 9.14 -6.19 -12.00
C ARG A 279 9.05 -7.61 -12.56
N ALA A 280 10.07 -8.04 -13.29
CA ALA A 280 10.33 -9.43 -13.61
C ALA A 280 11.29 -10.02 -12.59
N VAL A 281 11.11 -11.29 -12.26
CA VAL A 281 11.97 -12.06 -11.36
C VAL A 281 12.34 -13.34 -12.08
N ARG A 282 13.63 -13.66 -12.10
CA ARG A 282 14.06 -14.95 -12.63
C ARG A 282 14.05 -15.97 -11.49
N LEU A 283 13.16 -16.96 -11.57
CA LEU A 283 13.03 -18.04 -10.58
C LEU A 283 13.96 -19.20 -10.91
N ASP A 284 14.15 -19.48 -12.20
CA ASP A 284 15.02 -20.54 -12.71
C ASP A 284 15.51 -20.16 -14.13
N GLU A 285 16.27 -21.03 -14.79
CA GLU A 285 16.75 -20.82 -16.16
C GLU A 285 15.63 -20.60 -17.18
N ARG A 286 14.47 -21.22 -16.95
CA ARG A 286 13.29 -21.22 -17.84
C ARG A 286 12.02 -20.71 -17.18
N GLU A 287 12.08 -20.39 -15.89
CA GLU A 287 10.94 -19.93 -15.09
C GLU A 287 11.15 -18.48 -14.67
N TYR A 288 10.15 -17.67 -14.98
CA TYR A 288 10.11 -16.26 -14.63
C TYR A 288 8.83 -15.96 -13.88
N LEU A 289 8.85 -14.91 -13.08
CA LEU A 289 7.69 -14.38 -12.40
C LEU A 289 7.60 -12.90 -12.70
N LEU A 290 6.48 -12.45 -13.25
CA LEU A 290 6.18 -11.04 -13.37
C LEU A 290 5.34 -10.63 -12.16
N VAL A 291 5.72 -9.54 -11.52
CA VAL A 291 5.05 -8.96 -10.35
C VAL A 291 4.52 -7.59 -10.75
N LEU A 292 3.21 -7.50 -10.95
CA LEU A 292 2.51 -6.32 -11.47
C LEU A 292 1.56 -5.79 -10.39
N PRO A 293 1.93 -4.74 -9.64
CA PRO A 293 1.05 -4.16 -8.64
C PRO A 293 -0.18 -3.50 -9.28
N ALA A 294 -1.25 -3.33 -8.49
CA ALA A 294 -2.41 -2.52 -8.86
C ALA A 294 -3.24 -3.02 -10.06
N LEU A 295 -3.11 -4.31 -10.44
CA LEU A 295 -3.92 -4.90 -11.51
C LEU A 295 -5.12 -5.70 -10.98
N THR A 296 -6.23 -5.61 -11.70
CA THR A 296 -7.36 -6.54 -11.57
C THR A 296 -7.03 -7.89 -12.21
N GLU A 297 -7.83 -8.92 -11.91
CA GLU A 297 -7.68 -10.24 -12.52
C GLU A 297 -7.79 -10.20 -14.05
N GLU A 298 -8.78 -9.48 -14.57
CA GLU A 298 -8.96 -9.28 -16.01
C GLU A 298 -7.73 -8.63 -16.67
N GLN A 299 -7.19 -7.56 -16.05
CA GLN A 299 -5.99 -6.88 -16.54
C GLN A 299 -4.74 -7.79 -16.48
N ALA A 300 -4.64 -8.62 -15.45
CA ALA A 300 -3.55 -9.57 -15.27
C ALA A 300 -3.59 -10.70 -16.32
N VAL A 301 -4.78 -11.22 -16.64
CA VAL A 301 -4.97 -12.17 -17.75
C VAL A 301 -4.62 -11.54 -19.08
N GLY A 302 -5.06 -10.29 -19.33
CA GLY A 302 -4.66 -9.53 -20.51
C GLY A 302 -3.13 -9.33 -20.60
N ALA A 303 -2.45 -9.11 -19.46
CA ALA A 303 -0.99 -9.03 -19.41
C ALA A 303 -0.32 -10.37 -19.76
N ALA A 304 -0.87 -11.49 -19.31
CA ALA A 304 -0.38 -12.81 -19.68
C ALA A 304 -0.49 -13.07 -21.19
N HIS A 305 -1.58 -12.65 -21.84
CA HIS A 305 -1.70 -12.74 -23.30
C HIS A 305 -0.66 -11.88 -24.03
N ARG A 306 -0.38 -10.66 -23.56
CA ARG A 306 0.69 -9.81 -24.12
C ARG A 306 2.07 -10.46 -24.01
N VAL A 307 2.34 -11.21 -22.93
CA VAL A 307 3.57 -12.00 -22.79
C VAL A 307 3.68 -13.07 -23.88
N HIS A 308 2.60 -13.81 -24.13
CA HIS A 308 2.56 -14.79 -25.22
C HIS A 308 2.81 -14.16 -26.58
N GLU A 309 2.15 -13.04 -26.88
CA GLU A 309 2.36 -12.30 -28.14
C GLU A 309 3.80 -11.79 -28.30
N SER A 310 4.39 -11.24 -27.23
CA SER A 310 5.76 -10.75 -27.22
C SER A 310 6.76 -11.87 -27.50
N LEU A 311 6.60 -13.02 -26.83
CA LEU A 311 7.48 -14.19 -26.99
C LEU A 311 7.29 -14.88 -28.35
N ALA A 312 6.05 -14.99 -28.85
CA ALA A 312 5.79 -15.47 -30.21
C ALA A 312 6.44 -14.57 -31.26
N GLY A 313 6.50 -13.25 -31.00
CA GLY A 313 7.18 -12.28 -31.83
C GLY A 313 8.69 -12.52 -31.99
N LEU A 314 9.34 -13.22 -31.05
CA LEU A 314 10.76 -13.56 -31.14
C LEU A 314 11.08 -14.49 -32.31
N ALA A 315 10.12 -15.30 -32.77
CA ALA A 315 10.29 -16.16 -33.94
C ALA A 315 10.67 -15.37 -35.21
N ARG A 316 10.32 -14.07 -35.30
CA ARG A 316 10.74 -13.21 -36.42
C ARG A 316 12.23 -12.87 -36.39
N SER A 317 12.81 -12.74 -35.20
CA SER A 317 14.23 -12.42 -35.01
C SER A 317 15.09 -13.67 -34.85
N TYR A 318 14.48 -14.79 -34.45
CA TYR A 318 15.09 -16.09 -34.25
C TYR A 318 14.27 -17.16 -34.99
N PRO A 319 14.35 -17.24 -36.34
CA PRO A 319 13.49 -18.09 -37.17
C PRO A 319 13.65 -19.60 -36.93
N PHE A 320 14.67 -19.99 -36.16
CA PHE A 320 14.90 -21.36 -35.75
C PHE A 320 14.53 -21.64 -34.29
N VAL A 321 13.91 -20.70 -33.58
CA VAL A 321 13.54 -20.86 -32.17
C VAL A 321 12.02 -20.69 -32.06
N THR A 322 11.33 -21.77 -31.68
CA THR A 322 9.89 -21.72 -31.38
C THR A 322 9.73 -22.01 -29.90
N PHE A 323 9.20 -21.08 -29.12
CA PHE A 323 9.03 -21.29 -27.69
C PHE A 323 7.67 -21.88 -27.38
N ALA A 324 7.63 -22.91 -26.53
CA ALA A 324 6.42 -23.32 -25.85
C ALA A 324 6.28 -22.46 -24.57
N VAL A 325 5.26 -21.61 -24.52
CA VAL A 325 5.03 -20.68 -23.41
C VAL A 325 3.81 -21.13 -22.62
N HIS A 326 3.97 -21.24 -21.31
CA HIS A 326 2.87 -21.48 -20.38
C HIS A 326 2.88 -20.37 -19.33
N THR A 327 1.70 -19.84 -19.02
CA THR A 327 1.56 -18.80 -18.01
C THR A 327 0.51 -19.15 -16.96
N VAL A 328 0.76 -18.69 -15.74
CA VAL A 328 -0.20 -18.79 -14.64
C VAL A 328 -0.39 -17.44 -14.00
N VAL A 329 -1.64 -17.03 -13.86
CA VAL A 329 -2.03 -15.73 -13.29
C VAL A 329 -2.64 -15.92 -11.91
N ALA A 330 -2.17 -15.15 -10.93
CA ALA A 330 -2.79 -15.05 -9.61
C ALA A 330 -2.83 -13.59 -9.18
N VAL A 331 -3.96 -13.09 -8.70
CA VAL A 331 -4.05 -11.76 -8.07
C VAL A 331 -4.23 -11.92 -6.58
N THR A 332 -3.40 -11.25 -5.79
CA THR A 332 -3.37 -11.46 -4.34
C THR A 332 -2.97 -10.20 -3.58
N ALA A 333 -3.64 -9.97 -2.46
CA ALA A 333 -3.20 -9.01 -1.45
C ALA A 333 -2.46 -9.69 -0.28
N ARG A 334 -2.27 -11.02 -0.32
CA ARG A 334 -1.55 -11.78 0.72
C ARG A 334 -0.07 -11.40 0.73
N ARG A 335 0.51 -11.40 1.92
CA ARG A 335 1.95 -11.25 2.18
C ARG A 335 2.40 -12.35 3.17
N PRO A 336 3.57 -13.01 2.94
CA PRO A 336 4.41 -12.91 1.74
C PRO A 336 3.68 -13.36 0.47
N LEU A 337 4.21 -12.98 -0.71
CA LEU A 337 3.57 -13.34 -1.98
C LEU A 337 3.55 -14.87 -2.16
N PRO A 338 2.44 -15.45 -2.64
CA PRO A 338 2.27 -16.91 -2.80
C PRO A 338 3.00 -17.46 -4.03
N VAL A 339 4.31 -17.23 -4.12
CA VAL A 339 5.14 -17.65 -5.26
C VAL A 339 5.14 -19.18 -5.40
N ALA A 340 5.13 -19.92 -4.30
CA ALA A 340 5.07 -21.39 -4.32
C ALA A 340 3.78 -21.92 -4.97
N ASP A 341 2.63 -21.30 -4.67
CA ASP A 341 1.32 -21.66 -5.25
C ASP A 341 1.34 -21.44 -6.77
N VAL A 342 1.86 -20.29 -7.21
CA VAL A 342 2.01 -19.95 -8.65
C VAL A 342 2.92 -20.95 -9.34
N ARG A 343 4.07 -21.31 -8.75
CA ARG A 343 4.98 -22.31 -9.32
C ARG A 343 4.36 -23.70 -9.40
N HIS A 344 3.57 -24.10 -8.39
CA HIS A 344 2.86 -25.37 -8.41
C HIS A 344 1.85 -25.42 -9.55
N ALA A 345 1.01 -24.39 -9.68
CA ALA A 345 0.06 -24.26 -10.77
C ALA A 345 0.74 -24.18 -12.15
N LEU A 346 1.91 -23.53 -12.25
CA LEU A 346 2.67 -23.45 -13.50
C LEU A 346 3.15 -24.84 -13.96
N ARG A 347 3.67 -25.65 -13.04
CA ARG A 347 4.05 -27.05 -13.35
C ARG A 347 2.85 -27.90 -13.77
N TRP A 348 1.67 -27.64 -13.22
CA TRP A 348 0.45 -28.29 -13.65
C TRP A 348 0.05 -27.86 -15.06
N ALA A 349 0.04 -26.55 -15.35
CA ALA A 349 -0.31 -26.01 -16.66
C ALA A 349 0.58 -26.54 -17.78
N VAL A 350 1.89 -26.65 -17.53
CA VAL A 350 2.85 -27.27 -18.47
C VAL A 350 2.54 -28.74 -18.72
N ARG A 351 2.18 -29.50 -17.68
CA ARG A 351 1.87 -30.93 -17.80
C ARG A 351 0.60 -31.18 -18.61
N GLU A 352 -0.41 -30.35 -18.41
CA GLU A 352 -1.70 -30.45 -19.09
C GLU A 352 -1.74 -29.72 -20.44
N GLY A 353 -0.65 -29.02 -20.82
CA GLY A 353 -0.57 -28.25 -22.06
C GLY A 353 -1.51 -27.03 -22.09
N VAL A 354 -1.83 -26.47 -20.92
CA VAL A 354 -2.70 -25.30 -20.79
C VAL A 354 -1.87 -24.01 -20.95
N PRO A 355 -2.09 -23.20 -22.01
CA PRO A 355 -1.22 -22.07 -22.31
C PRO A 355 -1.34 -20.93 -21.28
N VAL A 356 -2.54 -20.71 -20.73
CA VAL A 356 -2.81 -19.71 -19.69
C VAL A 356 -3.76 -20.33 -18.67
N ALA A 357 -3.37 -20.37 -17.40
CA ALA A 357 -4.22 -20.79 -16.30
C ALA A 357 -4.35 -19.69 -15.24
N THR A 358 -5.45 -19.69 -14.50
CA THR A 358 -5.67 -18.79 -13.36
C THR A 358 -5.67 -19.57 -12.05
N VAL A 359 -5.13 -18.95 -11.00
CA VAL A 359 -5.19 -19.47 -9.63
C VAL A 359 -6.15 -18.58 -8.87
N ALA A 360 -7.22 -19.18 -8.35
CA ALA A 360 -8.17 -18.47 -7.49
C ALA A 360 -7.42 -17.88 -6.28
N ALA A 361 -7.75 -16.64 -5.94
CA ALA A 361 -7.29 -16.05 -4.69
C ALA A 361 -7.85 -16.88 -3.52
N ALA A 362 -7.00 -17.54 -2.74
CA ALA A 362 -7.43 -18.12 -1.47
C ALA A 362 -8.00 -16.99 -0.60
N PRO A 363 -9.18 -17.16 0.03
CA PRO A 363 -9.78 -16.11 0.84
C PRO A 363 -8.80 -15.68 1.94
N THR A 364 -8.63 -14.36 2.10
CA THR A 364 -7.92 -13.75 3.22
C THR A 364 -8.76 -13.92 4.48
N GLY A 365 -8.69 -15.10 5.09
CA GLY A 365 -9.52 -15.40 6.26
C GLY A 365 -9.58 -16.87 6.58
N VAL A 366 -8.44 -17.50 6.87
CA VAL A 366 -8.40 -18.68 7.73
C VAL A 366 -7.23 -18.48 8.67
N THR A 367 -7.53 -17.98 9.87
CA THR A 367 -6.71 -18.28 11.05
C THR A 367 -6.57 -19.79 11.09
N VAL A 368 -5.33 -20.27 10.94
CA VAL A 368 -5.00 -21.66 11.25
C VAL A 368 -5.11 -21.77 12.77
N ASP A 369 -6.32 -22.05 13.23
CA ASP A 369 -6.53 -22.57 14.57
C ASP A 369 -6.08 -24.04 14.56
N GLY A 370 -5.13 -24.35 15.44
CA GLY A 370 -4.80 -25.71 15.83
C GLY A 370 -3.56 -26.31 15.17
N ARG A 371 -2.43 -26.20 15.87
CA ARG A 371 -1.96 -27.29 16.76
C ARG A 371 -0.93 -26.80 17.78
#